data_AF-A0A6G1RCX9-F1
#
_entry.id   AF-A0A6G1RCX9-F1
#
_cell.length_a   1.000
_cell.length_b   1.000
_cell.length_c   1.000
_cell.angle_alpha   90.00
_cell.angle_beta   90.00
_cell.angle_gamma   90.00
#
_symmetry.space_group_name_H-M   'P 1'
#
loop_
_entity.id
_entity.type
_entity.pdbx_description
1 polymer ?
#
loop_
_entity_poly.entity_id
_entity_poly.type
_entity_poly.pdbx_seq_one_letter_code
_entity_poly.pdbx_strand_id
1 'polypeptide(L)'
;ELVPSILEKFIKPYLREHNLHKDELLLQYIKDLLERCCTRSSSVFETAWEAKAIAVIGCISDTDLKFDAVLQIMHGAMVPWSAAVEQLVKQHLEMNHVKVKLLQESYRLMEMKKLLRAYGIRDTNLLKDKQMIMRLVKYILKQDTPASLEDALKIAAAYMLPTVEVYILKMIDLIEKERGEESPTLLKSLTLGEA
;
A
#
# COMPACT_ATOMS: atom_id res chain seq x y z
N GLU A 1 -18.59 0.00 21.88
CA GLU A 1 -17.76 1.09 22.46
C GLU A 1 -17.27 0.74 23.87
N LEU A 2 -16.18 -0.03 24.02
CA LEU A 2 -15.61 -0.39 25.33
C LEU A 2 -14.22 0.23 25.57
N VAL A 3 -13.50 0.62 24.52
CA VAL A 3 -12.10 1.04 24.66
C VAL A 3 -11.95 2.37 25.42
N PRO A 4 -12.67 3.46 25.08
CA PRO A 4 -12.48 4.74 25.76
C PRO A 4 -12.83 4.71 27.26
N SER A 5 -13.90 3.99 27.62
CA SER A 5 -14.35 3.86 29.01
C SER A 5 -13.39 3.03 29.86
N ILE A 6 -12.79 1.98 29.30
CA ILE A 6 -11.74 1.20 29.98
C ILE A 6 -10.47 2.03 30.16
N LEU A 7 -10.06 2.79 29.13
CA LEU A 7 -8.89 3.67 29.21
C LEU A 7 -9.04 4.70 30.32
N GLU A 8 -10.20 5.35 30.40
CA GLU A 8 -10.49 6.36 31.43
C GLU A 8 -10.61 5.75 32.84
N LYS A 9 -11.25 4.58 32.97
CA LYS A 9 -11.52 3.99 34.29
C LYS A 9 -10.32 3.27 34.90
N PHE A 10 -9.52 2.58 34.09
CA PHE A 10 -8.47 1.68 34.58
C PHE A 10 -7.06 2.12 34.20
N ILE A 11 -6.86 2.69 33.01
CA ILE A 11 -5.51 3.03 32.53
C ILE A 11 -5.10 4.42 33.02
N LYS A 12 -6.01 5.39 33.05
CA LYS A 12 -5.73 6.76 33.48
C LYS A 12 -5.20 6.88 34.92
N PRO A 13 -5.72 6.13 35.93
CA PRO A 13 -5.14 6.14 37.27
C PRO A 13 -3.68 5.64 37.26
N TYR A 14 -3.42 4.54 36.56
CA TYR A 14 -2.07 3.95 36.44
C TYR A 14 -1.06 4.90 35.76
N LEU A 15 -1.49 5.59 34.71
CA LEU A 15 -0.66 6.58 34.02
C LEU A 15 -0.23 7.73 34.94
N ARG A 16 -1.13 8.17 35.83
CA ARG A 16 -0.84 9.23 36.81
C ARG A 16 0.13 8.76 37.88
N GLU A 17 -0.02 7.54 38.37
CA GLU A 17 0.88 6.96 39.38
C GLU A 17 2.31 6.79 38.86
N HIS A 18 2.46 6.46 37.57
CA HIS A 18 3.76 6.18 36.95
C HIS A 18 4.32 7.31 36.07
N ASN A 19 3.68 8.49 36.03
CA ASN A 19 4.06 9.63 35.18
C ASN A 19 4.25 9.27 33.70
N LEU A 20 3.40 8.38 33.17
CA LEU A 20 3.47 7.90 31.79
C LEU A 20 2.64 8.78 30.85
N HIS A 21 3.15 9.04 29.65
CA HIS A 21 2.42 9.78 28.63
C HIS A 21 1.41 8.87 27.91
N LYS A 22 0.11 9.23 27.98
CA LYS A 22 -0.99 8.40 27.46
C LYS A 22 -0.79 8.04 26.00
N ASP A 23 -0.55 9.04 25.15
CA ASP A 23 -0.54 8.87 23.69
C ASP A 23 0.68 8.07 23.21
N GLU A 24 1.83 8.24 23.86
CA GLU A 24 3.03 7.44 23.60
C GLU A 24 2.85 5.96 23.99
N LEU A 25 2.20 5.70 25.14
CA LEU A 25 1.87 4.34 25.57
C LEU A 25 0.95 3.66 24.57
N LEU A 26 -0.09 4.37 24.08
CA LEU A 26 -1.02 3.83 23.09
C LEU A 26 -0.33 3.56 21.75
N LEU A 27 0.57 4.44 21.30
CA LEU A 27 1.39 4.20 20.11
C LEU A 27 2.29 2.98 20.28
N GLN A 28 2.94 2.83 21.44
CA GLN A 28 3.78 1.68 21.73
C GLN A 28 2.97 0.38 21.75
N TYR A 29 1.78 0.40 22.35
CA TYR A 29 0.86 -0.74 22.33
C TYR A 29 0.52 -1.19 20.89
N ILE A 30 0.29 -0.25 19.97
CA ILE A 30 0.02 -0.57 18.56
C ILE A 30 1.24 -1.23 17.91
N LYS A 31 2.45 -0.72 18.16
CA LYS A 31 3.69 -1.31 17.63
C LYS A 31 3.89 -2.74 18.13
N ASP A 32 3.71 -2.97 19.43
CA ASP A 32 3.84 -4.29 20.04
C ASP A 32 2.76 -5.26 19.52
N LEU A 33 1.54 -4.76 19.29
CA LEU A 33 0.46 -5.55 18.70
C LEU A 33 0.82 -6.00 17.28
N LEU A 34 1.32 -5.08 16.45
CA LEU A 34 1.76 -5.38 15.09
C LEU A 34 2.91 -6.39 15.07
N GLU A 35 3.94 -6.21 15.91
CA GLU A 35 5.07 -7.13 15.98
C GLU A 35 4.64 -8.57 16.28
N ARG A 36 3.70 -8.74 17.23
CA ARG A 36 3.15 -10.07 17.60
C ARG A 36 2.30 -10.68 16.50
N CYS A 37 1.56 -9.86 15.76
CA CYS A 37 0.70 -10.30 14.66
C CYS A 37 1.51 -10.65 13.41
N CYS A 38 2.59 -9.92 13.12
CA CYS A 38 3.44 -10.18 11.96
C CYS A 38 4.36 -11.40 12.14
N THR A 39 4.72 -11.76 13.39
CA THR A 39 5.63 -12.88 13.70
C THR A 39 4.92 -14.23 13.86
N ARG A 40 3.68 -14.23 14.33
CA ARG A 40 2.84 -15.44 14.29
C ARG A 40 2.31 -15.59 12.87
N SER A 41 2.32 -16.81 12.35
CA SER A 41 1.53 -17.19 11.17
C SER A 41 0.06 -17.04 11.53
N SER A 42 -0.42 -15.79 11.60
CA SER A 42 -1.78 -15.47 12.03
C SER A 42 -2.70 -16.12 11.02
N SER A 43 -3.51 -17.06 11.49
CA SER A 43 -4.52 -17.69 10.66
C SER A 43 -5.35 -16.60 9.96
N VAL A 44 -5.82 -16.90 8.76
CA VAL A 44 -6.58 -16.02 7.84
C VAL A 44 -7.80 -15.33 8.50
N PHE A 45 -8.15 -15.70 9.73
CA PHE A 45 -9.30 -15.20 10.50
C PHE A 45 -8.97 -14.15 11.57
N GLU A 46 -7.70 -13.74 11.76
CA GLU A 46 -7.32 -12.80 12.82
C GLU A 46 -7.33 -11.31 12.37
N THR A 47 -8.40 -10.81 11.74
CA THR A 47 -8.59 -9.35 11.54
C THR A 47 -8.96 -8.61 12.85
N ALA A 48 -9.11 -9.34 13.96
CA ALA A 48 -9.43 -8.78 15.27
C ALA A 48 -8.37 -7.79 15.78
N TRP A 49 -7.10 -7.92 15.36
CA TRP A 49 -6.07 -6.96 15.75
C TRP A 49 -6.28 -5.60 15.08
N GLU A 50 -6.73 -5.56 13.82
CA GLU A 50 -6.98 -4.32 13.07
C GLU A 50 -8.05 -3.48 13.77
N ALA A 51 -9.17 -4.11 14.14
CA ALA A 51 -10.24 -3.44 14.87
C ALA A 51 -9.77 -2.88 16.22
N LYS A 52 -8.93 -3.61 16.96
CA LYS A 52 -8.33 -3.13 18.21
C LYS A 52 -7.39 -1.96 17.97
N ALA A 53 -6.49 -2.07 16.99
CA ALA A 53 -5.54 -1.02 16.66
C ALA A 53 -6.25 0.27 16.23
N ILE A 54 -7.25 0.17 15.36
CA ILE A 54 -8.08 1.30 14.91
C ILE A 54 -8.81 1.96 16.09
N ALA A 55 -9.40 1.16 16.99
CA ALA A 55 -10.06 1.70 18.19
C ALA A 55 -9.08 2.44 19.11
N VAL A 56 -7.85 1.93 19.26
CA VAL A 56 -6.80 2.59 20.05
C VAL A 56 -6.31 3.88 19.39
N ILE A 57 -6.14 3.92 18.07
CA ILE A 57 -5.81 5.16 17.33
C ILE A 57 -6.84 6.25 17.59
N GLY A 58 -8.13 5.89 17.64
CA GLY A 58 -9.21 6.82 17.97
C GLY A 58 -9.07 7.47 19.35
N CYS A 59 -8.32 6.85 20.28
CA CYS A 59 -8.12 7.34 21.65
C CYS A 59 -6.87 8.22 21.83
N ILE A 60 -5.96 8.24 20.85
CA ILE A 60 -4.78 9.10 20.84
C ILE A 60 -5.24 10.55 20.64
N SER A 61 -4.73 11.50 21.42
CA SER A 61 -5.13 12.91 21.31
C SER A 61 -4.18 13.69 20.39
N ASP A 62 -2.89 13.44 20.50
CA ASP A 62 -1.85 14.01 19.65
C ASP A 62 -2.01 13.58 18.19
N THR A 63 -2.04 14.58 17.29
CA THR A 63 -2.26 14.33 15.86
C THR A 63 -1.00 13.72 15.22
N ASP A 64 0.19 14.15 15.61
CA ASP A 64 1.44 13.63 15.06
C ASP A 64 1.62 12.13 15.36
N LEU A 65 1.31 11.71 16.60
CA LEU A 65 1.35 10.31 17.05
C LEU A 65 0.23 9.47 16.43
N LYS A 66 -0.95 10.05 16.15
CA LYS A 66 -2.00 9.40 15.35
C LYS A 66 -1.48 9.05 13.96
N PHE A 67 -0.87 10.02 13.27
CA PHE A 67 -0.30 9.79 11.94
C PHE A 67 0.80 8.72 11.98
N ASP A 68 1.64 8.71 13.02
CA ASP A 68 2.64 7.66 13.19
C ASP A 68 1.99 6.28 13.39
N ALA A 69 0.94 6.18 14.20
CA ALA A 69 0.21 4.94 14.40
C ALA A 69 -0.43 4.41 13.10
N VAL A 70 -1.01 5.30 12.29
CA VAL A 70 -1.59 4.92 10.98
C VAL A 70 -0.50 4.42 10.04
N LEU A 71 0.66 5.09 9.97
CA LEU A 71 1.80 4.64 9.17
C LEU A 71 2.29 3.25 9.61
N GLN A 72 2.36 2.99 10.92
CA GLN A 72 2.72 1.66 11.44
C GLN A 72 1.74 0.58 10.96
N ILE A 73 0.43 0.84 11.02
CA ILE A 73 -0.59 -0.09 10.51
C ILE A 73 -0.42 -0.32 9.01
N MET A 74 -0.20 0.73 8.22
CA MET A 74 -0.04 0.61 6.77
C MET A 74 1.13 -0.29 6.38
N HIS A 75 2.24 -0.20 7.12
CA HIS A 75 3.44 -0.99 6.84
C HIS A 75 3.34 -2.42 7.38
N GLY A 76 2.64 -2.63 8.49
CA GLY A 76 2.46 -3.94 9.12
C GLY A 76 1.31 -4.77 8.55
N ALA A 77 0.29 -4.14 7.96
CA ALA A 77 -0.86 -4.84 7.42
C ALA A 77 -0.51 -5.66 6.16
N MET A 78 -1.11 -6.84 6.06
CA MET A 78 -0.98 -7.69 4.87
C MET A 78 -1.65 -7.04 3.66
N VAL A 79 -1.04 -7.20 2.47
CA VAL A 79 -1.63 -6.74 1.21
C VAL A 79 -2.41 -7.89 0.55
N PRO A 80 -3.62 -7.67 0.03
CA PRO A 80 -4.38 -6.41 0.06
C PRO A 80 -4.89 -6.07 1.46
N TRP A 81 -4.95 -4.77 1.77
CA TRP A 81 -5.50 -4.29 3.04
C TRP A 81 -6.98 -4.66 3.20
N SER A 82 -7.43 -4.79 4.44
CA SER A 82 -8.86 -4.91 4.75
C SER A 82 -9.59 -3.59 4.51
N ALA A 83 -10.92 -3.66 4.37
CA ALA A 83 -11.76 -2.47 4.19
C ALA A 83 -11.62 -1.46 5.35
N ALA A 84 -11.39 -1.96 6.58
CA ALA A 84 -11.22 -1.11 7.75
C ALA A 84 -9.91 -0.31 7.68
N VAL A 85 -8.81 -0.95 7.27
CA VAL A 85 -7.51 -0.29 7.09
C VAL A 85 -7.57 0.68 5.90
N GLU A 86 -8.19 0.30 4.78
CA GLU A 86 -8.36 1.21 3.64
C GLU A 86 -9.16 2.47 4.03
N GLN A 87 -10.26 2.32 4.78
CA GLN A 87 -11.06 3.46 5.24
C GLN A 87 -10.27 4.36 6.19
N LEU A 88 -9.52 3.78 7.14
CA LEU A 88 -8.65 4.54 8.04
C LEU A 88 -7.66 5.40 7.25
N VAL A 89 -6.99 4.81 6.26
CA VAL A 89 -5.98 5.52 5.45
C VAL A 89 -6.62 6.64 4.63
N LYS A 90 -7.75 6.38 3.97
CA LYS A 90 -8.47 7.39 3.17
C LYS A 90 -8.84 8.61 4.01
N GLN A 91 -9.36 8.40 5.22
CA GLN A 91 -9.67 9.49 6.14
C GLN A 91 -8.44 10.35 6.48
N HIS A 92 -7.29 9.73 6.70
CA HIS A 92 -6.07 10.46 7.05
C HIS A 92 -5.37 11.11 5.84
N LEU A 93 -5.65 10.66 4.62
CA LEU A 93 -5.19 11.30 3.38
C LEU A 93 -5.91 12.62 3.09
N GLU A 94 -7.16 12.76 3.55
CA GLU A 94 -7.97 13.98 3.39
C GLU A 94 -7.64 15.07 4.41
N MET A 95 -6.88 14.75 5.45
CA MET A 95 -6.49 15.69 6.51
C MET A 95 -5.33 16.59 6.06
N ASN A 96 -5.28 17.82 6.58
CA ASN A 96 -4.15 18.72 6.35
C ASN A 96 -3.04 18.46 7.38
N HIS A 97 -2.02 17.68 7.01
CA HIS A 97 -0.90 17.36 7.89
C HIS A 97 0.41 17.12 7.10
N VAL A 98 1.57 17.42 7.72
CA VAL A 98 2.89 17.30 7.07
C VAL A 98 3.18 15.87 6.63
N LYS A 99 2.76 14.88 7.44
CA LYS A 99 2.96 13.44 7.17
C LYS A 99 2.04 12.86 6.10
N VAL A 100 1.09 13.63 5.54
CA VAL A 100 0.19 13.15 4.46
C VAL A 100 0.98 12.74 3.22
N LYS A 101 2.08 13.42 2.91
CA LYS A 101 2.95 13.03 1.79
C LYS A 101 3.55 11.62 1.98
N LEU A 102 3.91 11.26 3.21
CA LEU A 102 4.43 9.93 3.55
C LEU A 102 3.33 8.86 3.46
N LEU A 103 2.10 9.21 3.87
CA LEU A 103 0.92 8.38 3.67
C LEU A 103 0.63 8.13 2.19
N GLN A 104 0.66 9.18 1.36
CA GLN A 104 0.45 9.07 -0.09
C GLN A 104 1.46 8.12 -0.73
N GLU A 105 2.74 8.25 -0.38
CA GLU A 105 3.77 7.34 -0.91
C GLU A 105 3.56 5.89 -0.42
N SER A 106 3.24 5.71 0.86
CA SER A 106 2.95 4.38 1.41
C SER A 106 1.72 3.75 0.74
N TYR A 107 0.69 4.55 0.42
CA TYR A 107 -0.49 4.12 -0.31
C TYR A 107 -0.14 3.69 -1.75
N ARG A 108 0.66 4.49 -2.46
CA ARG A 108 1.17 4.15 -3.81
C ARG A 108 1.94 2.83 -3.82
N LEU A 109 2.78 2.58 -2.82
CA LEU A 109 3.49 1.31 -2.66
C LEU A 109 2.54 0.14 -2.40
N MET A 110 1.46 0.33 -1.65
CA MET A 110 0.44 -0.69 -1.45
C MET A 110 -0.29 -1.04 -2.77
N GLU A 111 -0.70 -0.03 -3.55
CA GLU A 111 -1.33 -0.25 -4.85
C GLU A 111 -0.41 -1.04 -5.79
N MET A 112 0.88 -0.71 -5.77
CA MET A 112 1.90 -1.46 -6.50
C MET A 112 1.95 -2.93 -6.04
N LYS A 113 2.02 -3.18 -4.73
CA LYS A 113 2.02 -4.55 -4.17
C LYS A 113 0.76 -5.33 -4.54
N LYS A 114 -0.41 -4.67 -4.53
CA LYS A 114 -1.70 -5.26 -4.91
C LYS A 114 -1.71 -5.67 -6.39
N LEU A 115 -1.24 -4.79 -7.27
CA LEU A 115 -1.08 -5.05 -8.70
C LEU A 115 -0.15 -6.25 -8.93
N LEU A 116 1.05 -6.25 -8.36
CA LEU A 116 2.02 -7.35 -8.51
C LEU A 116 1.44 -8.70 -8.04
N ARG A 117 0.68 -8.69 -6.96
CA ARG A 117 0.03 -9.90 -6.43
C ARG A 117 -1.01 -10.48 -7.39
N ALA A 118 -1.71 -9.65 -8.17
CA ALA A 118 -2.65 -10.11 -9.20
C ALA A 118 -1.95 -10.91 -10.31
N TYR A 119 -0.66 -10.66 -10.53
CA TYR A 119 0.20 -11.38 -11.46
C TYR A 119 1.03 -12.49 -10.81
N GLY A 120 0.72 -12.88 -9.55
CA GLY A 120 1.41 -13.95 -8.83
C GLY A 120 2.79 -13.57 -8.26
N ILE A 121 3.19 -12.30 -8.36
CA ILE A 121 4.48 -11.82 -7.86
C ILE A 121 4.34 -11.44 -6.38
N ARG A 122 5.05 -12.17 -5.51
CA ARG A 122 5.01 -11.97 -4.05
C ARG A 122 6.18 -11.17 -3.51
N ASP A 123 7.33 -11.25 -4.18
CA ASP A 123 8.55 -10.59 -3.71
C ASP A 123 8.68 -9.20 -4.34
N THR A 124 8.69 -8.18 -3.49
CA THR A 124 8.80 -6.77 -3.91
C THR A 124 10.24 -6.28 -3.89
N ASN A 125 11.19 -7.12 -3.47
CA ASN A 125 12.62 -6.82 -3.58
C ASN A 125 13.11 -6.73 -5.04
N LEU A 126 12.29 -7.15 -6.00
CA LEU A 126 12.54 -7.06 -7.46
C LEU A 126 12.62 -5.62 -7.99
N LEU A 127 12.28 -4.63 -7.16
CA LEU A 127 12.07 -3.24 -7.56
C LEU A 127 13.32 -2.35 -7.40
N LYS A 128 14.49 -2.94 -7.15
CA LYS A 128 15.75 -2.20 -6.92
C LYS A 128 16.53 -1.90 -8.20
N ASP A 129 16.26 -2.63 -9.28
CA ASP A 129 16.99 -2.52 -10.55
C ASP A 129 16.02 -2.27 -11.72
N LYS A 130 16.32 -1.24 -12.53
CA LYS A 130 15.56 -0.88 -13.73
C LYS A 130 15.43 -2.05 -14.70
N GLN A 131 16.47 -2.88 -14.85
CA GLN A 131 16.43 -4.05 -15.74
C GLN A 131 15.47 -5.13 -15.23
N MET A 132 15.41 -5.35 -13.91
CA MET A 132 14.45 -6.27 -13.32
C MET A 132 13.02 -5.76 -13.46
N ILE A 133 12.79 -4.45 -13.26
CA ILE A 133 11.49 -3.82 -13.47
C ILE A 133 11.06 -3.95 -14.93
N MET A 134 11.98 -3.84 -15.89
CA MET A 134 11.65 -4.04 -17.29
C MET A 134 11.35 -5.51 -17.63
N ARG A 135 12.02 -6.48 -17.01
CA ARG A 135 11.60 -7.89 -17.13
C ARG A 135 10.19 -8.13 -16.58
N LEU A 136 9.85 -7.47 -15.49
CA LEU A 136 8.54 -7.54 -14.85
C LEU A 136 7.44 -6.94 -15.74
N VAL A 137 7.68 -5.76 -16.32
CA VAL A 137 6.76 -5.11 -17.25
C VAL A 137 6.55 -6.00 -18.49
N LYS A 138 7.62 -6.59 -19.05
CA LYS A 138 7.50 -7.56 -20.15
C LYS A 138 6.70 -8.79 -19.75
N TYR A 139 6.89 -9.30 -18.53
CA TYR A 139 6.13 -10.43 -18.00
C TYR A 139 4.63 -10.11 -17.91
N ILE A 140 4.26 -8.93 -17.41
CA ILE A 140 2.87 -8.49 -17.30
C ILE A 140 2.22 -8.34 -18.68
N LEU A 141 2.90 -7.73 -19.64
CA LEU A 141 2.39 -7.58 -21.01
C LEU A 141 2.10 -8.93 -21.68
N LYS A 142 2.92 -9.95 -21.41
CA LYS A 142 2.74 -11.30 -21.96
C LYS A 142 1.51 -12.02 -21.44
N GLN A 143 0.97 -11.64 -20.27
CA GLN A 143 -0.26 -12.22 -19.73
C GLN A 143 -1.49 -11.88 -20.56
N ASP A 144 -1.40 -10.83 -21.40
CA ASP A 144 -2.41 -10.43 -22.39
C ASP A 144 -3.83 -10.26 -21.81
N THR A 145 -3.91 -9.86 -20.55
CA THR A 145 -5.16 -9.45 -19.90
C THR A 145 -5.56 -8.06 -20.39
N PRO A 146 -6.84 -7.68 -20.36
CA PRO A 146 -7.28 -6.35 -20.79
C PRO A 146 -6.63 -5.21 -19.98
N ALA A 147 -6.24 -5.46 -18.73
CA ALA A 147 -5.56 -4.50 -17.86
C ALA A 147 -4.03 -4.50 -18.00
N SER A 148 -3.43 -5.50 -18.68
CA SER A 148 -1.98 -5.72 -18.71
C SER A 148 -1.18 -4.51 -19.19
N LEU A 149 -1.66 -3.80 -20.23
CA LEU A 149 -1.00 -2.60 -20.74
C LEU A 149 -1.04 -1.45 -19.73
N GLU A 150 -2.20 -1.20 -19.15
CA GLU A 150 -2.38 -0.13 -18.17
C GLU A 150 -1.53 -0.39 -16.91
N ASP A 151 -1.51 -1.63 -16.44
CA ASP A 151 -0.73 -2.06 -15.28
C ASP A 151 0.79 -1.97 -15.55
N ALA A 152 1.22 -2.37 -16.74
CA ALA A 152 2.60 -2.23 -17.20
C ALA A 152 3.04 -0.75 -17.25
N LEU A 153 2.19 0.13 -17.76
CA LEU A 153 2.44 1.58 -17.79
C LEU A 153 2.50 2.19 -16.38
N LYS A 154 1.59 1.79 -15.48
CA LYS A 154 1.62 2.20 -14.07
C LYS A 154 2.95 1.83 -13.40
N ILE A 155 3.46 0.64 -13.65
CA ILE A 155 4.77 0.21 -13.14
C ILE A 155 5.89 1.05 -13.75
N ALA A 156 5.93 1.18 -15.08
CA ALA A 156 6.97 1.95 -15.75
C ALA A 156 7.03 3.40 -15.25
N ALA A 157 5.87 4.06 -15.18
CA ALA A 157 5.75 5.41 -14.66
C ALA A 157 6.17 5.51 -13.19
N ALA A 158 5.80 4.56 -12.33
CA ALA A 158 6.17 4.59 -10.92
C ALA A 158 7.70 4.57 -10.68
N TYR A 159 8.45 3.93 -11.60
CA TYR A 159 9.91 3.80 -11.55
C TYR A 159 10.66 4.71 -12.53
N MET A 160 9.97 5.72 -13.10
CA MET A 160 10.55 6.67 -14.05
C MET A 160 11.22 5.98 -15.25
N LEU A 161 10.62 4.89 -15.74
CA LEU A 161 11.02 4.23 -16.97
C LEU A 161 10.32 4.87 -18.16
N PRO A 162 10.94 4.88 -19.35
CA PRO A 162 10.30 5.36 -20.57
C PRO A 162 9.05 4.53 -20.88
N THR A 163 7.89 5.17 -20.87
CA THR A 163 6.59 4.57 -21.25
C THR A 163 6.61 4.06 -22.69
N VAL A 164 7.31 4.76 -23.58
CA VAL A 164 7.50 4.38 -24.99
C VAL A 164 8.06 2.96 -25.14
N GLU A 165 8.99 2.54 -24.28
CA GLU A 165 9.54 1.17 -24.31
C GLU A 165 8.45 0.12 -24.03
N VAL A 166 7.47 0.43 -23.17
CA VAL A 166 6.33 -0.45 -22.88
C VAL A 166 5.47 -0.65 -24.13
N TYR A 167 5.20 0.43 -24.87
CA TYR A 167 4.45 0.37 -26.12
C TYR A 167 5.18 -0.42 -27.21
N ILE A 168 6.49 -0.20 -27.37
CA ILE A 168 7.32 -0.97 -28.30
C ILE A 168 7.24 -2.48 -27.97
N LEU A 169 7.37 -2.83 -26.70
CA LEU A 169 7.29 -4.23 -26.28
C LEU A 169 5.92 -4.85 -26.50
N LYS A 170 4.84 -4.09 -26.33
CA LYS A 170 3.49 -4.57 -26.65
C LYS A 170 3.32 -4.79 -28.16
N MET A 171 3.85 -3.91 -29.00
CA MET A 171 3.81 -4.09 -30.46
C MET A 171 4.61 -5.32 -30.90
N ILE A 172 5.79 -5.55 -30.32
CA ILE A 172 6.57 -6.77 -30.59
C ILE A 172 5.74 -8.02 -30.22
N ASP A 173 5.13 -8.04 -29.03
CA ASP A 173 4.26 -9.16 -28.58
C ASP A 173 3.06 -9.39 -29.53
N LEU A 174 2.45 -8.33 -30.05
CA LEU A 174 1.34 -8.43 -31.01
C LEU A 174 1.79 -8.98 -32.37
N ILE A 175 2.95 -8.55 -32.85
CA ILE A 175 3.54 -9.07 -34.10
C ILE A 175 3.89 -10.55 -33.94
N GLU A 176 4.52 -10.94 -32.82
CA GLU A 176 4.83 -12.35 -32.51
C GLU A 176 3.56 -13.23 -32.44
N LYS A 177 2.40 -12.64 -32.10
CA LYS A 177 1.09 -13.32 -32.03
C LYS A 177 0.24 -13.20 -33.29
N GLU A 178 0.80 -12.73 -34.40
CA GLU A 178 0.09 -12.50 -35.68
C GLU A 178 -1.09 -11.49 -35.58
N ARG A 179 -1.12 -10.67 -34.52
CA ARG A 179 -2.14 -9.62 -34.26
C ARG A 179 -1.60 -8.21 -34.56
N GLY A 180 -0.70 -8.11 -35.52
CA GLY A 180 0.00 -6.85 -35.86
C GLY A 180 -0.94 -5.71 -36.26
N GLU A 181 -2.15 -6.03 -36.75
CA GLU A 181 -3.19 -5.06 -37.14
C GLU A 181 -3.70 -4.19 -35.98
N GLU A 182 -3.48 -4.59 -34.72
CA GLU A 182 -3.82 -3.82 -33.53
C GLU A 182 -2.74 -2.80 -33.14
N SER A 183 -1.55 -2.87 -33.74
CA SER A 183 -0.45 -1.92 -33.46
C SER A 183 -0.76 -0.46 -33.82
N PRO A 184 -1.45 -0.15 -34.94
CA PRO A 184 -1.82 1.22 -35.29
C PRO A 184 -2.84 1.84 -34.32
N THR A 185 -3.73 1.06 -33.72
CA THR A 185 -4.70 1.58 -32.73
C THR A 185 -3.99 1.89 -31.41
N LEU A 186 -3.00 1.09 -31.03
CA LEU A 186 -2.09 1.36 -29.91
C LEU A 186 -1.23 2.60 -30.14
N LEU A 187 -0.69 2.80 -31.34
CA LEU A 187 0.07 4.02 -31.66
C LEU A 187 -0.79 5.29 -31.56
N LYS A 188 -2.09 5.19 -31.86
CA LYS A 188 -3.03 6.31 -31.73
C LYS A 188 -3.40 6.64 -30.28
N SER A 189 -3.21 5.69 -29.34
CA SER A 189 -3.48 5.92 -27.91
C SER A 189 -2.26 6.51 -27.17
N LEU A 190 -1.09 6.57 -27.80
CA LEU A 190 0.02 7.40 -27.34
C LEU A 190 -0.39 8.86 -27.41
N THR A 191 -0.39 9.55 -26.27
CA THR A 191 -0.51 11.00 -26.29
C THR A 191 0.78 11.60 -26.86
N LEU A 192 0.65 12.57 -27.76
CA LEU A 192 1.73 13.18 -28.55
C LEU A 192 2.83 13.90 -27.71
N GLY A 193 2.77 13.83 -26.38
CA GLY A 193 3.68 14.53 -25.46
C GLY A 193 4.93 13.74 -25.07
N GLU A 194 5.06 12.49 -25.50
CA GLU A 194 6.20 11.60 -25.18
C GLU A 194 6.98 11.13 -26.44
N ALA A 195 6.73 11.77 -27.59
CA ALA A 195 7.43 11.53 -28.85
C ALA A 195 8.55 12.56 -29.10
#